data_AF-A0A5J9VID5-F1
#
_entry.id   AF-A0A5J9VID5-F1
#
_cell.length_a   1.000
_cell.length_b   1.000
_cell.length_c   1.000
_cell.angle_alpha   90.00
_cell.angle_beta   90.00
_cell.angle_gamma   90.00
#
_symmetry.space_group_name_H-M   'P 1'
#
loop_
_entity.id
_entity.type
_entity.pdbx_description
1 polymer ?
#
loop_
_entity_poly.entity_id
_entity_poly.type
_entity_poly.pdbx_seq_one_letter_code
_entity_poly.pdbx_strand_id
1 'polypeptide(L)'
;MSYGTTDGLVQSVELEKQIRELHKAVGNAVVDDKHVVFGTGSTQLINALVHALSPDADAASPPASVVATVPYYAPYREQTTMFNGRKYKWDGDTAAWVNASSQNSTHKSFIELVTSPNNPDTLLHVPVLNGSAAIVDRAYYWPHFTHFPGKPAADAGDREGHAGQPPRRGGHLRLRLRSDEIQMSQAECRRVAVPSHLAAENPSPVLHLLQANQRAVSSTAYAWVKCGREEDQNCYETLRKANIISRSGAVNEASSRYTRVSLLKSDDDFDVLLERLADLVNAEQYEASS
;
A
#
# COMPACT_ATOMS: atom_id res chain seq x y z
N MET A 1 30.28 -20.05 -2.09
CA MET A 1 29.18 -19.08 -1.98
C MET A 1 29.08 -18.68 -0.52
N SER A 2 29.10 -17.38 -0.20
CA SER A 2 29.11 -16.86 1.18
C SER A 2 27.68 -16.58 1.68
N TYR A 3 27.48 -16.62 3.00
CA TYR A 3 26.25 -16.18 3.67
C TYR A 3 26.19 -14.67 3.92
N GLY A 4 27.33 -13.97 3.81
CA GLY A 4 27.43 -12.52 3.92
C GLY A 4 28.04 -11.89 2.67
N THR A 5 27.82 -10.59 2.49
CA THR A 5 28.50 -9.80 1.47
C THR A 5 29.94 -9.46 1.91
N THR A 6 30.71 -8.82 1.03
CA THR A 6 32.16 -8.57 1.25
C THR A 6 32.46 -7.68 2.45
N ASP A 7 31.47 -6.93 2.94
CA ASP A 7 31.53 -6.10 4.15
C ASP A 7 31.05 -6.82 5.42
N GLY A 8 30.72 -8.11 5.34
CA GLY A 8 30.19 -8.91 6.45
C GLY A 8 28.71 -8.71 6.75
N LEU A 9 28.00 -7.87 5.99
CA LEU A 9 26.55 -7.67 6.12
C LEU A 9 25.77 -8.76 5.36
N VAL A 10 24.48 -8.89 5.69
CA VAL A 10 23.53 -9.76 4.97
C VAL A 10 22.71 -9.00 3.92
N GLN A 11 22.98 -7.70 3.74
CA GLN A 11 22.30 -6.80 2.81
C GLN A 11 23.31 -6.17 1.86
N SER A 12 22.91 -5.96 0.60
CA SER A 12 23.76 -5.32 -0.41
C SER A 12 23.78 -3.80 -0.23
N VAL A 13 24.96 -3.25 0.07
CA VAL A 13 25.17 -1.79 0.20
C VAL A 13 24.88 -1.05 -1.11
N GLU A 14 25.24 -1.62 -2.26
CA GLU A 14 24.95 -0.95 -3.55
C GLU A 14 23.44 -0.93 -3.82
N LEU A 15 22.71 -1.99 -3.49
CA LEU A 15 21.26 -2.00 -3.65
C LEU A 15 20.60 -0.95 -2.73
N GLU A 16 21.04 -0.85 -1.48
CA GLU A 16 20.54 0.17 -0.55
C GLU A 16 20.79 1.59 -1.10
N LYS A 17 22.00 1.86 -1.60
CA LYS A 17 22.34 3.13 -2.23
C LYS A 17 21.41 3.45 -3.41
N GLN A 18 21.19 2.51 -4.32
CA GLN A 18 20.31 2.69 -5.47
C GLN A 18 18.84 2.95 -5.06
N ILE A 19 18.34 2.26 -4.03
CA ILE A 19 16.99 2.50 -3.49
C ILE A 19 16.87 3.93 -2.94
N ARG A 20 17.90 4.42 -2.23
CA ARG A 20 17.91 5.78 -1.69
C ARG A 20 17.96 6.83 -2.81
N GLU A 21 18.80 6.63 -3.82
CA GLU A 21 18.88 7.51 -4.99
C GLU A 21 17.54 7.56 -5.75
N LEU A 22 16.89 6.42 -5.95
CA LEU A 22 15.56 6.32 -6.56
C LEU A 22 14.52 7.15 -5.80
N HIS A 23 14.39 6.96 -4.49
CA HIS A 23 13.42 7.70 -3.67
C HIS A 23 13.70 9.21 -3.64
N LYS A 24 14.98 9.62 -3.67
CA LYS A 24 15.36 11.04 -3.79
C LYS A 24 14.98 11.62 -5.15
N ALA A 25 15.22 10.88 -6.24
CA ALA A 25 14.92 11.32 -7.59
C ALA A 25 13.41 11.49 -7.81
N VAL A 26 12.62 10.53 -7.34
CA VAL A 26 11.14 10.57 -7.44
C VAL A 26 10.54 11.56 -6.45
N GLY A 27 11.12 11.70 -5.26
CA GLY A 27 10.60 12.57 -4.20
C GLY A 27 9.40 11.98 -3.45
N ASN A 28 9.25 10.65 -3.44
CA ASN A 28 8.11 9.96 -2.82
C ASN A 28 8.38 9.44 -1.39
N ALA A 29 9.62 9.49 -0.92
CA ALA A 29 9.98 9.11 0.45
C ALA A 29 11.19 9.89 0.98
N VAL A 30 11.21 10.16 2.29
CA VAL A 30 12.39 10.67 3.01
C VAL A 30 13.23 9.49 3.45
N VAL A 31 14.49 9.43 3.03
CA VAL A 31 15.36 8.26 3.26
C VAL A 31 16.60 8.55 4.11
N ASP A 32 17.13 9.78 4.14
CA ASP A 32 18.47 10.07 4.67
C ASP A 32 18.66 9.72 6.16
N ASP A 33 17.61 9.79 6.97
CA ASP A 33 17.64 9.51 8.40
C ASP A 33 16.90 8.19 8.75
N LYS A 34 16.88 7.24 7.82
CA LYS A 34 16.13 5.98 7.94
C LYS A 34 17.04 4.77 7.74
N HIS A 35 16.76 3.71 8.50
CA HIS A 35 17.29 2.38 8.23
C HIS A 35 16.51 1.74 7.08
N VAL A 36 17.21 1.02 6.21
CA VAL A 36 16.61 0.21 5.16
C VAL A 36 16.76 -1.26 5.55
N VAL A 37 15.68 -2.02 5.44
CA VAL A 37 15.69 -3.46 5.74
C VAL A 37 15.10 -4.18 4.54
N PHE A 38 15.80 -5.20 4.05
CA PHE A 38 15.31 -6.06 2.98
C PHE A 38 14.52 -7.25 3.55
N GLY A 39 13.42 -7.56 2.88
CA GLY A 39 12.61 -8.74 3.15
C GLY A 39 12.16 -9.38 1.84
N THR A 40 11.71 -10.64 1.92
CA THR A 40 11.16 -11.38 0.80
C THR A 40 9.72 -10.93 0.53
N GLY A 41 9.59 -9.73 -0.03
CA GLY A 41 8.32 -9.05 -0.25
C GLY A 41 7.83 -8.27 0.98
N SER A 42 6.94 -7.30 0.74
CA SER A 42 6.38 -6.44 1.80
C SER A 42 5.60 -7.23 2.85
N THR A 43 4.97 -8.35 2.46
CA THR A 43 4.25 -9.25 3.35
C THR A 43 5.11 -9.74 4.52
N GLN A 44 6.39 -10.07 4.30
CA GLN A 44 7.28 -10.46 5.40
C GLN A 44 7.58 -9.28 6.33
N LEU A 45 7.85 -8.11 5.75
CA LEU A 45 8.19 -6.89 6.48
C LEU A 45 7.03 -6.39 7.35
N ILE A 46 5.79 -6.47 6.86
CA ILE A 46 4.60 -6.08 7.63
C ILE A 46 4.49 -6.91 8.91
N ASN A 47 4.60 -8.24 8.81
CA ASN A 47 4.56 -9.11 9.98
C ASN A 47 5.71 -8.83 10.97
N ALA A 48 6.92 -8.63 10.44
CA ALA A 48 8.09 -8.31 11.24
C ALA A 48 7.91 -6.98 12.00
N LEU A 49 7.36 -5.96 11.34
CA LEU A 49 7.06 -4.65 11.95
C LEU A 49 5.96 -4.75 13.01
N VAL A 50 4.88 -5.51 12.75
CA VAL A 50 3.83 -5.76 13.75
C VAL A 50 4.45 -6.40 14.99
N HIS A 51 5.27 -7.43 14.81
CA HIS A 51 5.96 -8.09 15.91
C HIS A 51 6.93 -7.15 16.66
N ALA A 52 7.68 -6.30 15.96
CA ALA A 52 8.63 -5.37 16.56
C ALA A 52 7.98 -4.20 17.31
N LEU A 53 6.78 -3.77 16.87
CA LEU A 53 6.01 -2.70 17.52
C LEU A 53 5.13 -3.22 18.67
N SER A 54 5.01 -4.54 18.81
CA SER A 54 4.25 -5.17 19.89
C SER A 54 5.02 -5.09 21.21
N PRO A 55 4.33 -4.99 22.36
CA PRO A 55 4.98 -5.02 23.65
C PRO A 55 5.74 -6.35 23.85
N ASP A 56 6.77 -6.31 24.70
CA ASP A 56 7.40 -7.52 25.19
C ASP A 56 6.35 -8.40 25.88
N ALA A 57 6.48 -9.71 25.68
CA ALA A 57 5.47 -10.68 26.06
C ALA A 57 5.51 -10.97 27.58
N ASP A 58 5.21 -9.96 28.39
CA ASP A 58 5.02 -10.10 29.83
C ASP A 58 3.57 -10.50 30.13
N ALA A 59 3.38 -11.40 31.09
CA ALA A 59 2.06 -11.96 31.44
C ALA A 59 1.02 -10.90 31.90
N ALA A 60 1.47 -9.68 32.23
CA ALA A 60 0.62 -8.58 32.69
C ALA A 60 0.16 -7.64 31.57
N SER A 61 0.82 -7.65 30.40
CA SER A 61 0.53 -6.70 29.31
C SER A 61 -0.45 -7.32 28.31
N PRO A 62 -1.54 -6.62 27.94
CA PRO A 62 -2.42 -7.10 26.88
C PRO A 62 -1.67 -7.10 25.53
N PRO A 63 -2.03 -8.00 24.60
CA PRO A 63 -1.48 -7.97 23.25
C PRO A 63 -1.82 -6.64 22.56
N ALA A 64 -0.91 -6.16 21.71
CA ALA A 64 -1.19 -5.02 20.84
C ALA A 64 -2.37 -5.34 19.91
N SER A 65 -3.24 -4.36 19.72
CA SER A 65 -4.35 -4.43 18.79
C SER A 65 -3.93 -3.92 17.43
N VAL A 66 -3.88 -4.84 16.46
CA VAL A 66 -3.59 -4.52 15.07
C VAL A 66 -4.90 -4.21 14.35
N VAL A 67 -4.96 -3.05 13.72
CA VAL A 67 -6.19 -2.50 13.11
C VAL A 67 -5.88 -1.87 11.76
N ALA A 68 -6.90 -1.75 10.91
CA ALA A 68 -6.82 -1.03 9.63
C ALA A 68 -8.16 -0.36 9.31
N THR A 69 -8.16 0.72 8.54
CA THR A 69 -9.39 1.41 8.13
C THR A 69 -10.06 0.70 6.97
N VAL A 70 -11.34 0.34 7.11
CA VAL A 70 -12.11 -0.29 6.03
C VAL A 70 -12.41 0.73 4.90
N PRO A 71 -12.25 0.36 3.62
CA PRO A 71 -11.76 -0.92 3.13
C PRO A 71 -10.22 -1.00 3.15
N TYR A 72 -9.67 -2.13 3.59
CA TYR A 72 -8.22 -2.34 3.69
C TYR A 72 -7.75 -3.57 2.91
N TYR A 73 -6.44 -3.73 2.75
CA TYR A 73 -5.83 -4.89 2.07
C TYR A 73 -6.05 -6.20 2.86
N ALA A 74 -6.88 -7.10 2.31
CA ALA A 74 -7.33 -8.34 2.99
C ALA A 74 -6.22 -9.16 3.70
N PRO A 75 -5.01 -9.33 3.11
CA PRO A 75 -3.93 -10.09 3.75
C PRO A 75 -3.45 -9.54 5.09
N TYR A 76 -3.72 -8.28 5.44
CA TYR A 76 -3.46 -7.77 6.78
C TYR A 76 -4.19 -8.61 7.84
N ARG A 77 -5.50 -8.78 7.68
CA ARG A 77 -6.31 -9.60 8.59
C ARG A 77 -5.88 -11.06 8.55
N GLU A 78 -5.71 -11.63 7.37
CA GLU A 78 -5.34 -13.05 7.21
C GLU A 78 -4.00 -13.36 7.87
N GLN A 79 -2.97 -12.55 7.60
CA GLN A 79 -1.65 -12.72 8.15
C GLN A 79 -1.62 -12.49 9.66
N THR A 80 -2.18 -11.38 10.15
CA THR A 80 -2.20 -11.10 11.59
C THR A 80 -2.96 -12.19 12.33
N THR A 81 -4.11 -12.63 11.80
CA THR A 81 -4.91 -13.71 12.42
C THR A 81 -4.14 -15.02 12.46
N MET A 82 -3.40 -15.36 11.39
CA MET A 82 -2.57 -16.56 11.33
C MET A 82 -1.49 -16.58 12.42
N PHE A 83 -0.94 -15.42 12.78
CA PHE A 83 0.11 -15.28 13.80
C PHE A 83 -0.40 -14.69 15.14
N ASN A 84 -1.72 -14.64 15.35
CA ASN A 84 -2.32 -14.15 16.59
C ASN A 84 -1.70 -14.86 17.81
N GLY A 85 -1.37 -14.10 18.85
CA GLY A 85 -0.73 -14.67 20.02
C GLY A 85 -0.66 -13.71 21.20
N ARG A 86 0.36 -13.90 22.04
CA ARG A 86 0.54 -13.09 23.26
C ARG A 86 0.99 -11.65 22.98
N LYS A 87 1.66 -11.42 21.84
CA LYS A 87 2.23 -10.11 21.50
C LYS A 87 1.23 -9.19 20.81
N TYR A 88 0.43 -9.73 19.90
CA TYR A 88 -0.54 -8.97 19.13
C TYR A 88 -1.72 -9.84 18.71
N LYS A 89 -2.81 -9.15 18.37
CA LYS A 89 -4.01 -9.74 17.78
C LYS A 89 -4.63 -8.82 16.74
N TRP A 90 -5.32 -9.39 15.76
CA TRP A 90 -6.20 -8.63 14.88
C TRP A 90 -7.42 -8.11 15.66
N ASP A 91 -7.72 -6.81 15.53
CA ASP A 91 -8.81 -6.14 16.28
C ASP A 91 -9.73 -5.29 15.38
N GLY A 92 -9.69 -5.53 14.06
CA GLY A 92 -10.67 -5.05 13.10
C GLY A 92 -10.52 -3.58 12.68
N ASP A 93 -11.67 -2.98 12.32
CA ASP A 93 -11.74 -1.63 11.78
C ASP A 93 -11.37 -0.55 12.82
N THR A 94 -10.53 0.39 12.40
CA THR A 94 -10.24 1.63 13.12
C THR A 94 -11.50 2.40 13.57
N ALA A 95 -12.61 2.35 12.83
CA ALA A 95 -13.83 3.09 13.18
C ALA A 95 -14.38 2.75 14.57
N ALA A 96 -14.18 1.51 15.05
CA ALA A 96 -14.57 1.09 16.39
C ALA A 96 -13.74 1.78 17.51
N TRP A 97 -12.58 2.35 17.16
CA TRP A 97 -11.57 2.81 18.11
C TRP A 97 -11.35 4.34 18.09
N VAL A 98 -11.76 5.04 17.04
CA VAL A 98 -11.57 6.50 16.90
C VAL A 98 -12.11 7.25 18.12
N ASN A 99 -13.33 6.94 18.56
CA ASN A 99 -13.95 7.60 19.71
C ASN A 99 -13.54 7.00 21.06
N ALA A 100 -13.21 5.70 21.09
CA ALA A 100 -12.79 4.99 22.31
C ALA A 100 -11.41 5.44 22.81
N SER A 101 -10.57 5.99 21.92
CA SER A 101 -9.26 6.56 22.26
C SER A 101 -9.34 7.77 23.23
N SER A 102 -10.52 8.37 23.40
CA SER A 102 -10.76 9.53 24.29
C SER A 102 -11.23 9.15 25.71
N GLN A 103 -11.60 7.89 25.95
CA GLN A 103 -12.15 7.45 27.24
C GLN A 103 -11.44 6.17 27.73
N ASN A 104 -10.63 6.29 28.77
CA ASN A 104 -10.14 5.18 29.61
C ASN A 104 -9.40 4.02 28.92
N SER A 105 -8.64 4.23 27.84
CA SER A 105 -7.76 3.20 27.27
C SER A 105 -6.32 3.31 27.78
N THR A 106 -6.12 3.39 29.10
CA THR A 106 -4.78 3.54 29.70
C THR A 106 -3.84 2.35 29.49
N HIS A 107 -4.28 1.25 28.85
CA HIS A 107 -3.48 0.04 28.68
C HIS A 107 -3.50 -0.60 27.28
N LYS A 108 -4.19 -0.02 26.29
CA LYS A 108 -4.33 -0.66 24.98
C LYS A 108 -3.40 -0.03 23.95
N SER A 109 -2.39 -0.78 23.51
CA SER A 109 -1.49 -0.40 22.43
C SER A 109 -2.13 -0.72 21.08
N PHE A 110 -2.13 0.24 20.15
CA PHE A 110 -2.64 0.06 18.80
C PHE A 110 -1.51 0.11 17.77
N ILE A 111 -1.55 -0.81 16.81
CA ILE A 111 -0.71 -0.82 15.61
C ILE A 111 -1.63 -0.67 14.41
N GLU A 112 -1.57 0.48 13.74
CA GLU A 112 -2.40 0.80 12.59
C GLU A 112 -1.67 0.44 11.29
N LEU A 113 -2.29 -0.44 10.48
CA LEU A 113 -1.85 -0.76 9.13
C LEU A 113 -2.53 0.19 8.15
N VAL A 114 -1.75 1.07 7.53
CA VAL A 114 -2.24 2.14 6.66
C VAL A 114 -1.67 1.97 5.26
N THR A 115 -2.50 1.75 4.25
CA THR A 115 -2.07 1.71 2.84
C THR A 115 -2.32 3.06 2.17
N SER A 116 -1.32 3.65 1.51
CA SER A 116 -1.47 4.97 0.88
C SER A 116 -0.61 5.09 -0.39
N PRO A 117 -1.21 5.18 -1.60
CA PRO A 117 -2.64 5.02 -1.92
C PRO A 117 -3.19 3.68 -1.48
N ASN A 118 -4.45 3.67 -1.07
CA ASN A 118 -5.07 2.53 -0.43
C ASN A 118 -5.48 1.44 -1.44
N ASN A 119 -5.63 0.22 -0.93
CA ASN A 119 -6.16 -0.92 -1.66
C ASN A 119 -7.43 -1.39 -0.95
N PRO A 120 -8.62 -1.24 -1.54
CA PRO A 120 -8.87 -1.17 -2.99
C PRO A 120 -9.14 0.23 -3.58
N ASP A 121 -9.51 1.22 -2.78
CA ASP A 121 -10.14 2.47 -3.25
C ASP A 121 -9.17 3.54 -3.79
N THR A 122 -7.86 3.30 -3.70
CA THR A 122 -6.79 4.18 -4.19
C THR A 122 -6.70 5.54 -3.52
N LEU A 123 -7.41 5.74 -2.40
CA LEU A 123 -7.36 6.99 -1.65
C LEU A 123 -6.06 7.12 -0.86
N LEU A 124 -5.58 8.35 -0.67
CA LEU A 124 -4.42 8.62 0.16
C LEU A 124 -4.84 8.59 1.63
N HIS A 125 -4.62 7.46 2.31
CA HIS A 125 -4.91 7.34 3.73
C HIS A 125 -3.75 7.85 4.60
N VAL A 126 -4.11 8.30 5.79
CA VAL A 126 -3.22 8.65 6.89
C VAL A 126 -3.71 7.94 8.15
N PRO A 127 -2.85 7.73 9.16
CA PRO A 127 -3.28 7.15 10.43
C PRO A 127 -4.42 7.95 11.08
N VAL A 128 -5.45 7.27 11.56
CA VAL A 128 -6.65 7.90 12.16
C VAL A 128 -6.71 7.77 13.68
N LEU A 129 -5.96 6.84 14.28
CA LEU A 129 -5.93 6.66 15.72
C LEU A 129 -4.86 7.52 16.37
N ASN A 130 -5.25 8.34 17.36
CA ASN A 130 -4.29 9.17 18.08
C ASN A 130 -3.44 8.30 19.03
N GLY A 131 -2.12 8.50 19.02
CA GLY A 131 -1.18 7.76 19.87
C GLY A 131 -0.91 6.31 19.44
N SER A 132 -1.41 5.87 18.28
CA SER A 132 -1.07 4.56 17.71
C SER A 132 0.35 4.56 17.14
N ALA A 133 0.97 3.38 17.11
CA ALA A 133 2.06 3.13 16.18
C ALA A 133 1.44 2.88 14.79
N ALA A 134 2.08 3.35 13.72
CA ALA A 134 1.57 3.18 12.37
C ALA A 134 2.61 2.53 11.44
N ILE A 135 2.18 1.53 10.69
CA ILE A 135 2.92 0.93 9.58
C ILE A 135 2.27 1.45 8.30
N VAL A 136 2.99 2.31 7.57
CA VAL A 136 2.48 2.92 6.33
C VAL A 136 3.00 2.13 5.13
N ASP A 137 2.12 1.34 4.53
CA ASP A 137 2.36 0.62 3.29
C ASP A 137 2.21 1.56 2.08
N ARG A 138 3.35 1.82 1.44
CA ARG A 138 3.47 2.73 0.29
C ARG A 138 3.70 1.99 -1.02
N ALA A 139 3.24 0.74 -1.14
CA ALA A 139 3.41 -0.07 -2.34
C ALA A 139 2.94 0.64 -3.62
N TYR A 140 1.86 1.45 -3.55
CA TYR A 140 1.33 2.21 -4.69
C TYR A 140 1.75 3.69 -4.68
N TYR A 141 2.66 4.16 -3.81
CA TYR A 141 3.04 5.58 -3.72
C TYR A 141 4.11 5.95 -4.76
N TRP A 142 3.77 5.77 -6.03
CA TRP A 142 4.62 5.98 -7.20
C TRP A 142 3.90 6.84 -8.25
N PRO A 143 4.63 7.53 -9.15
CA PRO A 143 4.02 8.44 -10.13
C PRO A 143 2.96 7.78 -11.02
N HIS A 144 3.08 6.47 -11.23
CA HIS A 144 2.11 5.67 -11.99
C HIS A 144 0.73 5.58 -11.32
N PHE A 145 0.62 5.82 -10.02
CA PHE A 145 -0.63 5.60 -9.28
C PHE A 145 -1.16 6.84 -8.57
N THR A 146 -0.28 7.77 -8.22
CA THR A 146 -0.66 8.92 -7.43
C THR A 146 0.25 10.12 -7.68
N HIS A 147 -0.32 11.29 -7.44
CA HIS A 147 0.38 12.56 -7.53
C HIS A 147 1.04 12.90 -6.20
N PHE A 148 2.25 13.47 -6.27
CA PHE A 148 2.94 13.97 -5.10
C PHE A 148 2.56 15.44 -4.85
N PRO A 149 1.99 15.78 -3.68
CA PRO A 149 1.87 17.17 -3.27
C PRO A 149 3.28 17.68 -2.91
N GLY A 150 4.08 18.09 -3.90
CA GLY A 150 5.48 18.43 -3.63
C GLY A 150 6.33 19.05 -4.74
N LYS A 151 5.83 19.20 -5.97
CA LYS A 151 6.48 20.09 -6.95
C LYS A 151 5.42 21.01 -7.55
N PRO A 152 5.34 22.28 -7.13
CA PRO A 152 4.68 23.29 -7.94
C PRO A 152 5.39 23.28 -9.29
N ALA A 153 4.62 23.17 -10.38
CA ALA A 153 5.11 23.69 -11.65
C ALA A 153 5.41 25.17 -11.39
N ALA A 154 6.69 25.54 -11.44
CA ALA A 154 7.04 26.94 -11.56
C ALA A 154 6.32 27.45 -12.82
N ASP A 155 5.71 28.62 -12.69
CA ASP A 155 5.07 29.39 -13.76
C ASP A 155 3.62 29.02 -14.13
N ALA A 156 2.70 29.28 -13.21
CA ALA A 156 1.37 29.75 -13.59
C ALA A 156 1.05 30.99 -12.72
N GLY A 157 0.92 32.12 -13.39
CA GLY A 157 0.95 33.46 -12.79
C GLY A 157 -0.12 33.74 -11.73
N ASP A 158 0.20 34.76 -10.95
CA ASP A 158 -0.65 35.50 -10.03
C ASP A 158 -2.15 35.43 -10.35
N ARG A 159 -2.92 35.01 -9.34
CA ARG A 159 -4.06 35.80 -8.86
C ARG A 159 -4.41 35.40 -7.43
N GLU A 160 -4.41 36.42 -6.59
CA GLU A 160 -4.73 36.40 -5.16
C GLU A 160 -6.10 35.77 -4.84
N GLY A 161 -6.16 35.10 -3.69
CA GLY A 161 -7.37 34.65 -3.04
C GLY A 161 -7.05 34.16 -1.63
N HIS A 162 -7.21 35.05 -0.65
CA HIS A 162 -6.94 34.82 0.77
C HIS A 162 -7.72 33.65 1.40
N ALA A 163 -7.01 32.78 2.12
CA ALA A 163 -7.27 32.28 3.49
C ALA A 163 -6.21 31.18 3.77
N GLY A 164 -5.29 31.27 4.74
CA GLY A 164 -5.46 31.72 6.10
C GLY A 164 -5.56 30.52 7.06
N GLN A 165 -4.49 29.71 7.21
CA GLN A 165 -4.01 29.14 8.49
C GLN A 165 -2.76 28.25 8.29
N PRO A 166 -1.79 28.27 9.23
CA PRO A 166 -0.50 27.61 9.07
C PRO A 166 -0.59 26.09 9.27
N PRO A 167 0.36 25.30 8.72
CA PRO A 167 0.38 23.86 8.95
C PRO A 167 0.61 23.59 10.43
N ARG A 168 -0.38 22.92 11.05
CA ARG A 168 -0.24 22.35 12.39
C ARG A 168 0.94 21.40 12.36
N ARG A 169 1.92 21.63 13.25
CA ARG A 169 2.99 20.69 13.58
C ARG A 169 2.34 19.42 14.16
N GLY A 170 2.01 18.46 13.29
CA GLY A 170 1.67 17.10 13.66
C GLY A 170 2.95 16.27 13.69
N GLY A 171 3.33 15.76 14.86
CA GLY A 171 4.45 14.84 14.99
C GLY A 171 4.13 13.52 14.29
N HIS A 172 4.87 13.21 13.23
CA HIS A 172 4.89 11.87 12.63
C HIS A 172 6.01 11.06 13.27
N LEU A 173 5.67 9.93 13.86
CA LEU A 173 6.60 8.98 14.45
C LEU A 173 7.56 8.47 13.36
N ARG A 174 8.82 8.90 13.47
CA ARG A 174 9.96 8.39 12.69
C ARG A 174 10.47 7.12 13.36
N LEU A 175 10.59 6.03 12.61
CA LEU A 175 11.24 4.82 13.10
C LEU A 175 12.70 5.11 13.44
N ARG A 176 12.99 5.04 14.74
CA ARG A 176 14.30 4.89 15.34
C ARG A 176 14.39 3.43 15.78
N LEU A 177 15.19 2.63 15.10
CA LEU A 177 15.59 1.33 15.61
C LEU A 177 16.80 1.57 16.51
N ARG A 178 16.62 1.37 17.82
CA ARG A 178 17.78 1.10 18.68
C ARG A 178 18.18 -0.34 18.44
N SER A 179 19.45 -0.53 18.13
CA SER A 179 20.11 -1.82 18.23
C SER A 179 19.88 -2.37 19.63
N ASP A 180 19.42 -3.61 19.73
CA ASP A 180 20.23 -4.70 20.26
C ASP A 180 19.71 -6.02 19.67
N GLU A 181 20.66 -6.77 19.09
CA GLU A 181 20.65 -8.17 18.63
C GLU A 181 19.31 -8.81 18.22
N ILE A 182 19.10 -9.02 16.92
CA ILE A 182 18.28 -10.14 16.43
C ILE A 182 18.99 -10.84 15.26
N GLN A 183 19.54 -12.02 15.56
CA GLN A 183 19.75 -13.10 14.59
C GLN A 183 18.39 -13.54 14.04
N MET A 184 18.24 -13.61 12.72
CA MET A 184 17.25 -14.52 12.12
C MET A 184 17.79 -15.22 10.87
N SER A 185 17.51 -16.51 10.88
CA SER A 185 17.99 -17.59 10.04
C SER A 185 17.44 -17.58 8.60
N GLN A 186 18.19 -18.30 7.77
CA GLN A 186 18.09 -18.49 6.33
C GLN A 186 16.71 -18.95 5.82
N ALA A 187 16.32 -18.43 4.65
CA ALA A 187 15.44 -19.12 3.71
C ALA A 187 15.96 -18.87 2.28
N GLU A 188 16.15 -19.95 1.54
CA GLU A 188 16.77 -20.02 0.21
C GLU A 188 16.04 -19.17 -0.85
N CYS A 189 16.82 -18.45 -1.65
CA CYS A 189 16.37 -17.91 -2.93
C CYS A 189 17.22 -18.52 -4.05
N ARG A 190 16.59 -19.35 -4.89
CA ARG A 190 17.20 -19.91 -6.11
C ARG A 190 17.51 -18.78 -7.09
N ARG A 191 18.76 -18.69 -7.54
CA ARG A 191 19.21 -17.74 -8.57
C ARG A 191 18.83 -18.23 -9.97
N VAL A 192 18.30 -17.33 -10.79
CA VAL A 192 18.44 -17.41 -12.25
C VAL A 192 19.78 -16.74 -12.60
N ALA A 193 20.67 -17.45 -13.30
CA ALA A 193 21.93 -16.92 -13.77
C ALA A 193 21.72 -16.22 -15.11
N VAL A 194 22.22 -14.99 -15.25
CA VAL A 194 22.38 -14.32 -16.55
C VAL A 194 23.83 -14.55 -17.02
N PRO A 195 24.06 -15.14 -18.21
CA PRO A 195 25.40 -15.40 -18.73
C PRO A 195 26.21 -14.12 -19.05
N SER A 196 27.52 -14.19 -18.82
CA SER A 196 28.48 -13.08 -18.85
C SER A 196 29.10 -12.80 -20.23
N HIS A 197 28.31 -12.76 -21.31
CA HIS A 197 28.84 -12.47 -22.67
C HIS A 197 28.12 -11.38 -23.47
N LEU A 198 27.37 -10.49 -22.84
CA LEU A 198 26.86 -9.27 -23.49
C LEU A 198 27.47 -8.04 -22.84
N ALA A 199 28.72 -7.78 -23.20
CA ALA A 199 29.36 -6.49 -22.97
C ALA A 199 28.77 -5.44 -23.90
N ALA A 200 28.64 -4.24 -23.35
CA ALA A 200 28.12 -3.01 -23.91
C ALA A 200 28.45 -2.73 -25.39
N GLU A 201 27.42 -2.34 -26.16
CA GLU A 201 27.56 -1.34 -27.23
C GLU A 201 26.31 -0.44 -27.30
N ASN A 202 26.59 0.87 -27.22
CA ASN A 202 25.76 2.06 -27.44
C ASN A 202 24.61 2.46 -26.49
N PRO A 203 24.58 3.73 -26.05
CA PRO A 203 23.59 4.26 -25.12
C PRO A 203 22.45 4.99 -25.86
N SER A 204 21.25 4.44 -25.86
CA SER A 204 19.97 5.18 -25.86
C SER A 204 18.77 4.23 -25.92
N PRO A 205 17.57 4.63 -25.46
CA PRO A 205 17.18 5.97 -25.03
C PRO A 205 16.78 5.99 -23.55
N VAL A 206 17.26 7.00 -22.82
CA VAL A 206 16.47 7.54 -21.72
C VAL A 206 15.17 7.99 -22.36
N LEU A 207 14.09 7.25 -22.14
CA LEU A 207 12.75 7.66 -22.52
C LEU A 207 12.42 8.91 -21.69
N HIS A 208 12.78 10.06 -22.24
CA HIS A 208 12.26 11.36 -21.89
C HIS A 208 10.74 11.33 -22.15
N LEU A 209 9.97 10.82 -21.20
CA LEU A 209 8.53 11.03 -21.10
C LEU A 209 8.15 11.39 -19.66
N LEU A 210 8.87 12.35 -19.09
CA LEU A 210 8.19 13.36 -18.29
C LEU A 210 8.08 14.59 -19.18
N GLN A 211 7.10 14.57 -20.08
CA GLN A 211 6.65 15.81 -20.72
C GLN A 211 6.22 16.74 -19.59
N ALA A 212 7.04 17.75 -19.32
CA ALA A 212 6.93 18.66 -18.19
C ALA A 212 5.70 19.59 -18.24
N ASN A 213 4.65 19.24 -18.98
CA ASN A 213 3.47 20.08 -19.18
C ASN A 213 2.15 19.36 -19.46
N GLN A 214 2.05 18.05 -19.20
CA GLN A 214 0.74 17.41 -19.11
C GLN A 214 0.33 17.37 -17.63
N ARG A 215 -0.89 17.83 -17.32
CA ARG A 215 -1.55 17.45 -16.06
C ARG A 215 -1.57 15.93 -16.06
N ALA A 216 -0.70 15.32 -15.27
CA ALA A 216 -0.74 13.88 -15.10
C ALA A 216 -2.16 13.54 -14.60
N VAL A 217 -2.82 12.62 -15.30
CA VAL A 217 -4.08 12.06 -14.85
C VAL A 217 -3.68 10.88 -13.99
N SER A 218 -4.14 10.83 -12.74
CA SER A 218 -3.79 9.75 -11.83
C SER A 218 -4.36 8.46 -12.39
N SER A 219 -3.52 7.52 -12.86
CA SER A 219 -3.99 6.18 -13.23
C SER A 219 -4.09 5.33 -11.98
N THR A 220 -5.29 4.92 -11.59
CA THR A 220 -5.47 4.08 -10.41
C THR A 220 -5.01 2.64 -10.70
N ALA A 221 -4.45 1.95 -9.70
CA ALA A 221 -4.10 0.54 -9.86
C ALA A 221 -5.33 -0.37 -10.04
N TYR A 222 -6.46 0.09 -9.50
CA TYR A 222 -7.69 -0.66 -9.42
C TYR A 222 -8.88 0.23 -9.77
N ALA A 223 -9.91 -0.39 -10.34
CA ALA A 223 -11.26 0.15 -10.32
C ALA A 223 -12.00 -0.45 -9.12
N TRP A 224 -12.46 0.41 -8.21
CA TRP A 224 -13.30 0.02 -7.07
C TRP A 224 -14.76 0.28 -7.43
N VAL A 225 -15.43 -0.77 -7.92
CA VAL A 225 -16.73 -0.67 -8.58
C VAL A 225 -17.84 -1.03 -7.59
N LYS A 226 -18.90 -0.23 -7.56
CA LYS A 226 -20.14 -0.52 -6.81
C LYS A 226 -21.27 -0.84 -7.78
N CYS A 227 -21.94 -1.98 -7.60
CA CYS A 227 -23.16 -2.26 -8.33
C CYS A 227 -24.32 -1.41 -7.78
N GLY A 228 -24.93 -0.63 -8.67
CA GLY A 228 -25.94 0.38 -8.32
C GLY A 228 -27.37 -0.17 -8.21
N ARG A 229 -27.69 -1.23 -8.94
CA ARG A 229 -29.01 -1.86 -8.97
C ARG A 229 -29.37 -2.52 -7.64
N GLU A 230 -30.64 -2.54 -7.26
CA GLU A 230 -31.07 -3.11 -5.98
C GLU A 230 -30.91 -4.64 -5.96
N GLU A 231 -31.14 -5.29 -7.09
CA GLU A 231 -30.99 -6.73 -7.31
C GLU A 231 -29.53 -7.20 -7.29
N ASP A 232 -28.57 -6.33 -7.63
CA ASP A 232 -27.14 -6.65 -7.65
C ASP A 232 -26.48 -6.50 -6.28
N GLN A 233 -26.93 -7.31 -5.33
CA GLN A 233 -26.40 -7.34 -3.96
C GLN A 233 -24.99 -7.91 -3.87
N ASN A 234 -24.60 -8.79 -4.80
CA ASN A 234 -23.27 -9.39 -4.89
C ASN A 234 -22.63 -9.03 -6.23
N CYS A 235 -21.90 -7.92 -6.21
CA CYS A 235 -21.31 -7.34 -7.43
C CYS A 235 -20.23 -8.23 -8.05
N TYR A 236 -19.53 -9.02 -7.23
CA TYR A 236 -18.58 -10.02 -7.73
C TYR A 236 -19.29 -11.06 -8.59
N GLU A 237 -20.43 -11.59 -8.15
CA GLU A 237 -21.20 -12.57 -8.94
C GLU A 237 -21.84 -11.94 -10.18
N THR A 238 -22.29 -10.68 -10.10
CA THR A 238 -22.77 -9.92 -11.28
C THR A 238 -21.68 -9.80 -12.36
N LEU A 239 -20.48 -9.34 -12.00
CA LEU A 239 -19.36 -9.26 -12.94
C LEU A 239 -18.93 -10.65 -13.44
N ARG A 240 -18.96 -11.66 -12.57
CA ARG A 240 -18.61 -13.04 -12.94
C ARG A 240 -19.55 -13.61 -14.01
N LYS A 241 -20.86 -13.31 -13.96
CA LYS A 241 -21.83 -13.69 -15.00
C LYS A 241 -21.50 -13.05 -16.35
N ALA A 242 -20.94 -11.84 -16.34
CA ALA A 242 -20.39 -11.16 -17.52
C ALA A 242 -18.97 -11.65 -17.91
N ASN A 243 -18.51 -12.78 -17.34
CA ASN A 243 -17.17 -13.33 -17.53
C ASN A 243 -16.03 -12.38 -17.06
N ILE A 244 -16.29 -11.46 -16.14
CA ILE A 244 -15.26 -10.57 -15.57
C ILE A 244 -14.84 -11.10 -14.20
N ILE A 245 -13.60 -11.57 -14.09
CA ILE A 245 -13.03 -12.01 -12.80
C ILE A 245 -12.55 -10.79 -12.02
N SER A 246 -13.18 -10.56 -10.87
CA SER A 246 -12.87 -9.46 -9.95
C SER A 246 -12.56 -9.98 -8.54
N ARG A 247 -12.35 -9.09 -7.57
CA ARG A 247 -12.19 -9.45 -6.15
C ARG A 247 -13.36 -8.87 -5.35
N SER A 248 -14.19 -9.74 -4.77
CA SER A 248 -15.34 -9.34 -3.94
C SER A 248 -14.93 -8.37 -2.84
N GLY A 249 -15.65 -7.26 -2.71
CA GLY A 249 -15.35 -6.25 -1.70
C GLY A 249 -15.50 -6.73 -0.26
N ALA A 250 -16.25 -7.81 -0.05
CA ALA A 250 -16.36 -8.46 1.25
C ALA A 250 -15.01 -8.95 1.79
N VAL A 251 -14.04 -9.30 0.92
CA VAL A 251 -12.68 -9.69 1.37
C VAL A 251 -11.92 -8.50 1.96
N ASN A 252 -12.27 -7.27 1.57
CA ASN A 252 -11.74 -6.03 2.10
C ASN A 252 -12.60 -5.45 3.25
N GLU A 253 -13.50 -6.27 3.81
CA GLU A 253 -14.53 -5.87 4.79
C GLU A 253 -15.51 -4.78 4.32
N ALA A 254 -15.60 -4.55 3.00
CA ALA A 254 -16.62 -3.69 2.42
C ALA A 254 -17.93 -4.46 2.17
N SER A 255 -18.99 -3.73 1.79
CA SER A 255 -20.22 -4.35 1.30
C SER A 255 -19.95 -5.24 0.08
N SER A 256 -20.66 -6.37 -0.02
CA SER A 256 -20.65 -7.27 -1.21
C SER A 256 -21.10 -6.60 -2.51
N ARG A 257 -21.68 -5.40 -2.40
CA ARG A 257 -22.00 -4.53 -3.53
C ARG A 257 -20.77 -3.90 -4.18
N TYR A 258 -19.61 -3.98 -3.54
CA TYR A 258 -18.36 -3.54 -4.12
C TYR A 258 -17.54 -4.71 -4.67
N THR A 259 -16.74 -4.42 -5.68
CA THR A 259 -15.73 -5.34 -6.20
C THR A 259 -14.53 -4.58 -6.75
N ARG A 260 -13.34 -5.17 -6.61
CA ARG A 260 -12.08 -4.60 -7.10
C ARG A 260 -11.67 -5.27 -8.41
N VAL A 261 -11.50 -4.47 -9.45
CA VAL A 261 -11.01 -4.91 -10.77
C VAL A 261 -9.57 -4.41 -10.97
N SER A 262 -8.69 -5.27 -11.47
CA SER A 262 -7.28 -4.93 -11.72
C SER A 262 -7.11 -4.21 -13.04
N LEU A 263 -6.43 -3.06 -13.03
CA LEU A 263 -6.06 -2.30 -14.23
C LEU A 263 -4.57 -2.48 -14.60
N LEU A 264 -3.86 -3.35 -13.88
CA LEU A 264 -2.41 -3.57 -14.00
C LEU A 264 -2.02 -4.78 -14.87
N LYS A 265 -2.99 -5.39 -15.56
CA LYS A 265 -2.73 -6.60 -16.37
C LYS A 265 -2.19 -6.18 -17.75
N SER A 266 -2.01 -7.15 -18.67
CA SER A 266 -1.61 -6.85 -20.04
C SER A 266 -2.68 -6.04 -20.78
N ASP A 267 -2.31 -5.42 -21.89
CA ASP A 267 -3.23 -4.69 -22.76
C ASP A 267 -4.35 -5.63 -23.27
N ASP A 268 -4.03 -6.87 -23.66
CA ASP A 268 -5.04 -7.87 -24.04
C ASP A 268 -6.08 -8.14 -22.94
N ASP A 269 -5.64 -8.23 -21.68
CA ASP A 269 -6.53 -8.42 -20.54
C ASP A 269 -7.42 -7.18 -20.31
N PHE A 270 -6.87 -5.99 -20.56
CA PHE A 270 -7.57 -4.72 -20.42
C PHE A 270 -8.60 -4.52 -21.54
N ASP A 271 -8.26 -4.83 -22.79
CA ASP A 271 -9.17 -4.73 -23.94
C ASP A 271 -10.36 -5.67 -23.78
N VAL A 272 -10.11 -6.93 -23.38
CA VAL A 272 -11.19 -7.90 -23.07
C VAL A 272 -12.05 -7.43 -21.89
N LEU A 273 -11.46 -6.77 -20.89
CA LEU A 273 -12.23 -6.18 -19.79
C LEU A 273 -13.15 -5.08 -20.31
N LEU A 274 -12.66 -4.18 -21.16
CA LEU A 274 -13.46 -3.09 -21.73
C LEU A 274 -14.61 -3.61 -22.60
N GLU A 275 -14.34 -4.60 -23.45
CA GLU A 275 -15.36 -5.26 -24.28
C GLU A 275 -16.49 -5.83 -23.42
N ARG A 276 -16.15 -6.65 -22.41
CA ARG A 276 -17.14 -7.28 -21.51
C ARG A 276 -17.91 -6.27 -20.67
N LEU A 277 -17.27 -5.18 -20.24
CA LEU A 277 -17.94 -4.10 -19.52
C LEU A 277 -18.93 -3.36 -20.43
N ALA A 278 -18.56 -3.10 -21.69
CA ALA A 278 -19.44 -2.45 -22.66
C ALA A 278 -20.67 -3.32 -22.93
N ASP A 279 -20.48 -4.63 -23.14
CA ASP A 279 -21.58 -5.57 -23.34
C ASP A 279 -22.53 -5.62 -22.13
N LEU A 280 -21.97 -5.67 -20.92
CA LEU A 280 -22.76 -5.63 -19.68
C LEU A 280 -23.60 -4.34 -19.60
N VAL A 281 -22.99 -3.17 -19.78
CA VAL A 281 -23.68 -1.88 -19.69
C VAL A 281 -24.72 -1.71 -20.81
N ASN A 282 -24.45 -2.22 -22.02
CA ASN A 282 -25.41 -2.15 -23.12
C ASN A 282 -26.62 -3.05 -22.86
N ALA A 283 -26.40 -4.30 -22.43
CA ALA A 283 -27.48 -5.21 -22.05
C ALA A 283 -28.36 -4.59 -20.94
N GLU A 284 -27.73 -3.93 -19.98
CA GLU A 284 -28.41 -3.20 -18.92
C GLU A 284 -29.35 -2.08 -19.44
N GLN A 285 -28.92 -1.32 -20.45
CA GLN A 285 -29.75 -0.26 -21.05
C GLN A 285 -30.94 -0.83 -21.83
N TYR A 286 -30.76 -1.94 -22.53
CA TYR A 286 -31.85 -2.61 -23.25
C TYR A 286 -32.94 -3.09 -22.29
N GLU A 287 -32.57 -3.73 -21.18
CA GLU A 287 -33.53 -4.18 -20.15
C GLU A 287 -34.27 -3.01 -19.48
N ALA A 288 -33.60 -1.89 -19.24
CA ALA A 288 -34.24 -0.71 -18.64
C ALA A 288 -35.20 0.03 -19.58
N SER A 289 -35.08 -0.20 -20.90
CA SER A 289 -35.91 0.43 -21.94
C SER A 289 -37.08 -0.42 -22.43
N SER A 290 -37.16 -1.68 -21.98
CA SER A 290 -38.19 -2.67 -22.34
C SER A 290 -39.27 -2.78 -21.27
#